data_AF-A0A8T0R195-F1
#
_entry.id   AF-A0A8T0R195-F1
#
_cell.length_a   1.000
_cell.length_b   1.000
_cell.length_c   1.000
_cell.angle_alpha   90.00
_cell.angle_beta   90.00
_cell.angle_gamma   90.00
#
_symmetry.space_group_name_H-M   'P 1'
#
loop_
_entity.id
_entity.type
_entity.pdbx_description
1 polymer ?
#
loop_
_entity_poly.entity_id
_entity_poly.type
_entity_poly.pdbx_seq_one_letter_code
_entity_poly.pdbx_strand_id
1 'polypeptide(L)'
;MSASAEAKLWQREAGSLRQQLHNLQEHQRQLLGQQLSGLDVKDLQNLENKLEMSLRNIRMKKDQLVTDRIQELNRKGSLMHQENIELYNKVNLVHQENIELRRKVYGHGVNEHPARSTVRHGILNTENEDVLVNLELRQPRSVQRDKSETPSTG
;
A
#
# COMPACT_ATOMS: atom_id res chain seq x y z
N MET A 1 -24.33 9.43 57.12
CA MET A 1 -24.52 10.59 56.22
C MET A 1 -26.00 10.61 55.80
N SER A 2 -26.65 11.78 55.74
CA SER A 2 -28.09 11.88 55.42
C SER A 2 -28.32 11.73 53.91
N ALA A 3 -29.41 11.07 53.51
CA ALA A 3 -29.83 10.93 52.10
C ALA A 3 -29.91 12.28 51.35
N SER A 4 -30.19 13.37 52.08
CA SER A 4 -30.19 14.73 51.52
C SER A 4 -28.79 15.24 51.14
N ALA A 5 -27.75 14.84 51.89
CA ALA A 5 -26.37 15.20 51.57
C ALA A 5 -25.87 14.45 50.34
N GLU A 6 -26.25 13.17 50.20
CA GLU A 6 -25.91 12.35 49.05
C GLU A 6 -26.60 12.84 47.76
N ALA A 7 -27.88 13.19 47.82
CA ALA A 7 -28.59 13.79 46.69
C ALA A 7 -27.94 15.11 46.22
N LYS A 8 -27.49 15.97 47.15
CA LYS A 8 -26.77 17.20 46.83
C LYS A 8 -25.40 16.95 46.17
N LEU A 9 -24.70 15.90 46.59
CA LEU A 9 -23.43 15.50 45.98
C LEU A 9 -23.65 15.05 44.53
N TRP A 10 -24.60 14.14 44.29
CA TRP A 10 -24.92 13.67 42.94
C TRP A 10 -25.43 14.79 42.03
N GLN A 11 -26.19 15.74 42.56
CA GLN A 11 -26.62 16.91 41.81
C GLN A 11 -25.45 17.79 41.36
N ARG A 12 -24.46 18.01 42.25
CA ARG A 12 -23.24 18.75 41.91
C ARG A 12 -22.40 18.01 40.88
N GLU A 13 -22.21 16.71 41.07
CA GLU A 13 -21.44 15.87 40.16
C GLU A 13 -22.05 15.86 38.75
N ALA A 14 -23.36 15.64 38.66
CA ALA A 14 -24.09 15.70 37.39
C ALA A 14 -24.01 17.10 36.74
N GLY A 15 -24.01 18.17 37.54
CA GLY A 15 -23.78 19.53 37.04
C GLY A 15 -22.38 19.71 36.46
N SER A 16 -21.35 19.26 37.17
CA SER A 16 -19.94 19.29 36.73
C SER A 16 -19.75 18.53 35.41
N LEU A 17 -20.26 17.30 35.33
CA LEU A 17 -20.16 16.47 34.12
C LEU A 17 -20.87 17.11 32.91
N ARG A 18 -22.05 17.72 33.11
CA ARG A 18 -22.75 18.45 32.05
C ARG A 18 -21.92 19.62 31.52
N GLN A 19 -21.26 20.37 32.41
CA GLN A 19 -20.40 21.47 32.00
C GLN A 19 -19.17 20.98 31.22
N GLN A 20 -18.53 19.90 31.69
CA GLN A 20 -17.38 19.31 30.99
C GLN A 20 -17.77 18.82 29.58
N LEU A 21 -18.92 18.15 29.46
CA LEU A 21 -19.44 17.72 28.17
C LEU A 21 -19.69 18.90 27.23
N HIS A 22 -20.32 19.96 27.74
CA HIS A 22 -20.59 21.16 26.95
C HIS A 22 -19.29 21.82 26.44
N ASN A 23 -18.30 21.98 27.32
CA ASN A 23 -16.99 22.53 26.97
C ASN A 23 -16.27 21.67 25.92
N LEU A 24 -16.35 20.33 26.05
CA LEU A 24 -15.76 19.42 25.08
C LEU A 24 -16.43 19.53 23.70
N GLN A 25 -17.76 19.64 23.66
CA GLN A 25 -18.51 19.81 22.41
C GLN A 25 -18.21 21.15 21.72
N GLU A 26 -18.12 22.24 22.48
CA GLU A 26 -17.67 23.54 21.97
C GLU A 26 -16.26 23.44 21.40
N HIS A 27 -15.34 22.81 22.13
CA HIS A 27 -13.97 22.64 21.65
C HIS A 27 -13.90 21.79 20.37
N GLN A 28 -14.71 20.74 20.25
CA GLN A 28 -14.81 19.95 19.03
C GLN A 28 -15.33 20.80 17.85
N ARG A 29 -16.34 21.64 18.05
CA ARG A 29 -16.82 22.56 17.02
C ARG A 29 -15.73 23.52 16.57
N GLN A 30 -14.98 24.08 17.50
CA GLN A 30 -13.83 24.95 17.19
C GLN A 30 -12.76 24.21 16.38
N LEU A 31 -12.40 22.98 16.75
CA LEU A 31 -11.47 22.14 15.97
C LEU A 31 -11.98 21.85 14.55
N LEU A 32 -13.30 21.86 14.34
CA LEU A 32 -13.94 21.74 13.02
C LEU A 32 -14.08 23.08 12.29
N GLY A 33 -13.56 24.18 12.85
CA GLY A 33 -13.63 25.52 12.27
C GLY A 33 -14.98 26.22 12.45
N GLN A 34 -15.83 25.74 13.37
CA GLN A 34 -17.16 26.29 13.64
C GLN A 34 -17.14 27.16 14.90
N GLN A 35 -18.06 28.15 14.96
CA GLN A 35 -18.28 29.01 16.15
C GLN A 35 -16.99 29.67 16.69
N LEU A 36 -16.17 30.21 15.80
CA LEU A 36 -14.87 30.81 16.13
C LEU A 36 -14.96 32.27 16.60
N SER A 37 -16.12 32.91 16.51
CA SER A 37 -16.32 34.34 16.80
C SER A 37 -16.05 34.75 18.26
N GLY A 38 -15.90 33.78 19.17
CA GLY A 38 -15.57 34.02 20.58
C GLY A 38 -14.07 33.87 20.92
N LEU A 39 -13.22 33.53 19.94
CA LEU A 39 -11.78 33.37 20.15
C LEU A 39 -11.03 34.65 19.79
N ASP A 40 -9.99 34.97 20.56
CA ASP A 40 -9.07 36.03 20.20
C ASP A 40 -8.06 35.57 19.12
N VAL A 41 -7.27 36.50 18.60
CA VAL A 41 -6.28 36.21 17.55
C VAL A 41 -5.24 35.19 18.01
N LYS A 42 -4.87 35.20 19.29
CA LYS A 42 -3.86 34.28 19.84
C LYS A 42 -4.42 32.87 19.97
N ASP A 43 -5.67 32.74 20.40
CA ASP A 43 -6.37 31.47 20.50
C ASP A 43 -6.63 30.86 19.12
N LEU A 44 -6.98 31.68 18.14
CA LEU A 44 -7.10 31.26 16.74
C LEU A 44 -5.76 30.75 16.19
N GLN A 45 -4.66 31.46 16.43
CA GLN A 45 -3.33 31.03 16.00
C GLN A 45 -2.92 29.70 16.67
N ASN A 46 -3.22 29.55 17.96
CA ASN A 46 -2.95 28.31 18.68
C ASN A 46 -3.76 27.13 18.13
N LEU A 47 -5.04 27.38 17.78
CA LEU A 47 -5.92 26.38 17.18
C LEU A 47 -5.41 25.95 15.80
N GLU A 48 -5.05 26.92 14.95
CA GLU A 48 -4.46 26.67 13.64
C GLU A 48 -3.18 25.83 13.76
N ASN A 49 -2.23 26.24 14.61
CA ASN A 49 -0.98 25.51 14.82
C ASN A 49 -1.23 24.06 15.26
N LYS A 50 -2.19 23.84 16.17
CA LYS A 50 -2.56 22.48 16.61
C LYS A 50 -3.12 21.63 15.48
N LEU A 51 -4.01 22.21 14.66
CA LEU A 51 -4.60 21.52 13.52
C LEU A 51 -3.54 21.21 12.45
N GLU A 52 -2.66 22.16 12.16
CA GLU A 52 -1.57 21.98 11.19
C GLU A 52 -0.61 20.87 11.62
N MET A 53 -0.14 20.90 12.88
CA MET A 53 0.73 19.87 13.43
C MET A 53 0.07 18.49 13.40
N SER A 54 -1.20 18.39 13.81
CA SER A 54 -1.95 17.14 13.80
C SER A 54 -2.13 16.60 12.37
N LEU A 55 -2.51 17.46 11.43
CA LEU A 55 -2.68 17.10 10.02
C LEU A 55 -1.36 16.62 9.41
N ARG A 56 -0.25 17.30 9.70
CA ARG A 56 1.08 16.88 9.27
C ARG A 56 1.42 15.49 9.79
N ASN A 57 1.19 15.23 11.08
CA ASN A 57 1.43 13.91 11.69
C ASN A 57 0.57 12.81 11.06
N ILE A 58 -0.71 13.08 10.79
CA ILE A 58 -1.62 12.15 10.12
C ILE A 58 -1.12 11.84 8.71
N ARG A 59 -0.72 12.86 7.94
CA ARG A 59 -0.18 12.68 6.58
C ARG A 59 1.11 11.86 6.61
N MET A 60 2.05 12.20 7.47
CA MET A 60 3.30 11.45 7.63
C MET A 60 3.04 9.97 7.95
N LYS A 61 2.12 9.68 8.87
CA LYS A 61 1.77 8.29 9.22
C LYS A 61 1.11 7.56 8.05
N LYS A 62 0.24 8.24 7.29
CA LYS A 62 -0.38 7.67 6.09
C LYS A 62 0.66 7.35 5.02
N ASP A 63 1.59 8.27 4.77
CA ASP A 63 2.63 8.12 3.76
C ASP A 63 3.60 6.98 4.14
N GLN A 64 3.96 6.88 5.42
CA GLN A 64 4.75 5.76 5.93
C GLN A 64 4.03 4.42 5.71
N LEU A 65 2.76 4.32 6.11
CA LEU A 65 1.97 3.10 5.96
C LEU A 65 1.86 2.65 4.50
N VAL A 66 1.62 3.60 3.59
CA VAL A 66 1.54 3.32 2.15
C VAL A 66 2.89 2.87 1.61
N THR A 67 3.98 3.53 2.03
CA THR A 67 5.34 3.17 1.62
C THR A 67 5.70 1.76 2.10
N ASP A 68 5.43 1.44 3.36
CA ASP A 68 5.66 0.11 3.93
C ASP A 68 4.87 -0.95 3.17
N ARG A 69 3.61 -0.65 2.84
CA ARG A 69 2.76 -1.58 2.08
C ARG A 69 3.28 -1.81 0.66
N ILE A 70 3.77 -0.77 -0.01
CA ILE A 70 4.40 -0.90 -1.33
C ILE A 70 5.63 -1.80 -1.23
N GLN A 71 6.51 -1.55 -0.25
CA GLN A 71 7.72 -2.36 -0.06
C GLN A 71 7.40 -3.84 0.21
N GLU A 72 6.40 -4.12 1.06
CA GLU A 72 5.94 -5.47 1.35
C GLU A 72 5.44 -6.19 0.09
N LEU A 73 4.59 -5.52 -0.69
CA LEU A 73 4.04 -6.07 -1.94
C LEU A 73 5.15 -6.32 -2.98
N ASN A 74 6.13 -5.42 -3.08
CA ASN A 74 7.26 -5.58 -3.99
C ASN A 74 8.12 -6.79 -3.62
N ARG A 75 8.40 -6.96 -2.32
CA ARG A 75 9.13 -8.12 -1.81
C ARG A 75 8.38 -9.42 -2.12
N LYS A 76 7.07 -9.45 -1.88
CA LYS A 76 6.23 -10.62 -2.20
C LYS A 76 6.22 -10.92 -3.70
N GLY A 77 6.09 -9.89 -4.53
CA GLY A 77 6.13 -10.03 -5.99
C GLY A 77 7.46 -10.60 -6.47
N SER A 78 8.58 -10.12 -5.94
CA SER A 78 9.91 -10.62 -6.26
C SER A 78 10.10 -12.08 -5.86
N LEU A 79 9.67 -12.47 -4.65
CA LEU A 79 9.72 -13.87 -4.20
C LEU A 79 8.89 -14.80 -5.08
N MET A 80 7.64 -14.41 -5.38
CA MET A 80 6.78 -15.21 -6.26
C MET A 80 7.34 -15.33 -7.67
N HIS A 81 7.96 -14.27 -8.20
CA HIS A 81 8.60 -14.32 -9.50
C HIS A 81 9.77 -15.30 -9.52
N GLN A 82 10.61 -15.27 -8.49
CA GLN A 82 11.74 -16.19 -8.32
C GLN A 82 11.26 -17.65 -8.24
N GLU A 83 10.26 -17.94 -7.41
CA GLU A 83 9.66 -19.27 -7.29
C GLU A 83 9.09 -19.75 -8.64
N ASN A 84 8.46 -18.85 -9.39
CA ASN A 84 7.90 -19.19 -10.70
C ASN A 84 8.98 -19.56 -11.72
N ILE A 85 10.09 -18.80 -11.77
CA ILE A 85 11.26 -19.14 -12.60
C ILE A 85 11.79 -20.53 -12.24
N GLU A 86 11.95 -20.82 -10.95
CA GLU A 86 12.43 -22.13 -10.48
C GLU A 86 11.51 -23.27 -10.90
N LEU A 87 10.19 -23.08 -10.79
CA LEU A 87 9.20 -24.05 -11.25
C LEU A 87 9.25 -24.26 -12.77
N TYR A 88 9.34 -23.19 -13.57
CA TYR A 88 9.51 -23.29 -15.02
C TYR A 88 10.76 -24.10 -15.39
N ASN A 89 11.89 -23.81 -14.75
CA ASN A 89 13.14 -24.54 -15.00
C ASN A 89 12.99 -26.03 -14.65
N LYS A 90 12.33 -26.35 -13.54
CA LYS A 90 12.08 -27.73 -13.13
C LYS A 90 11.16 -28.47 -14.10
N VAL A 91 10.09 -27.83 -14.58
CA VAL A 91 9.19 -28.40 -15.59
C VAL A 91 9.94 -28.66 -16.89
N ASN A 92 10.76 -27.72 -17.34
CA ASN A 92 11.58 -27.87 -18.54
C ASN A 92 12.55 -29.04 -18.43
N LEU A 93 13.22 -29.20 -17.28
CA LEU A 93 14.13 -30.32 -17.03
C LEU A 93 13.39 -31.66 -17.09
N VAL A 94 12.27 -31.79 -16.37
CA VAL A 94 11.45 -33.01 -16.38
C VAL A 94 10.94 -33.31 -17.79
N HIS A 95 10.56 -32.29 -18.56
CA HIS A 95 10.13 -32.46 -19.94
C HIS A 95 11.25 -33.02 -20.83
N GLN A 96 12.46 -32.49 -20.72
CA GLN A 96 13.65 -32.97 -21.44
C GLN A 96 13.95 -34.43 -21.07
N GLU A 97 14.00 -34.75 -19.77
CA GLU A 97 14.20 -36.14 -19.30
C GLU A 97 13.11 -37.08 -19.85
N ASN A 98 11.85 -36.64 -19.89
CA ASN A 98 10.76 -37.45 -20.43
C ASN A 98 10.93 -37.74 -21.93
N ILE A 99 11.39 -36.76 -22.70
CA ILE A 99 11.72 -36.92 -24.13
C ILE A 99 12.84 -37.96 -24.28
N GLU A 100 13.90 -37.86 -23.48
CA GLU A 100 15.01 -38.82 -23.52
C GLU A 100 14.58 -40.24 -23.15
N LEU A 101 13.78 -40.38 -22.09
CA LEU A 101 13.24 -41.67 -21.68
C LEU A 101 12.36 -42.29 -22.77
N ARG A 102 11.47 -41.49 -23.41
CA ARG A 102 10.67 -41.96 -24.56
C ARG A 102 11.56 -42.40 -25.71
N ARG A 103 12.62 -41.65 -26.02
CA ARG A 103 13.60 -42.05 -27.04
C ARG A 103 14.26 -43.39 -26.68
N LYS A 104 14.62 -43.64 -25.42
CA LYS A 104 15.24 -44.90 -24.99
C LYS A 104 14.28 -46.08 -25.01
N VAL A 105 13.01 -45.88 -24.63
CA VAL A 105 11.99 -46.95 -24.58
C VAL A 105 11.50 -47.34 -25.97
N TYR A 106 11.35 -46.37 -26.88
CA TYR A 106 10.77 -46.59 -28.21
C TYR A 106 11.78 -46.49 -29.37
N GLY A 107 13.05 -46.16 -29.11
CA GLY A 107 14.09 -45.86 -30.12
C GLY A 107 14.96 -47.04 -30.56
N HIS A 108 14.46 -48.27 -30.46
CA HIS A 108 15.07 -49.43 -31.10
C HIS A 108 13.99 -50.27 -31.79
N GLY A 109 13.57 -49.81 -32.97
CA GLY A 109 12.54 -50.50 -33.75
C GLY A 109 12.14 -49.78 -35.03
N VAL A 110 12.96 -49.94 -36.07
CA VAL A 110 12.60 -50.01 -37.50
C VAL A 110 12.14 -48.71 -38.22
N ASN A 111 13.01 -48.31 -39.17
CA ASN A 111 12.77 -47.66 -40.47
C ASN A 111 11.80 -46.48 -40.60
N GLU A 112 12.34 -45.42 -41.20
CA GLU A 112 11.69 -44.22 -41.69
C GLU A 112 10.40 -44.49 -42.50
N HIS A 113 9.27 -43.97 -42.01
CA HIS A 113 8.14 -43.56 -42.85
C HIS A 113 7.37 -42.41 -42.17
N PRO A 114 7.08 -41.29 -42.88
CA PRO A 114 6.48 -40.12 -42.27
C PRO A 114 4.94 -40.27 -42.27
N ALA A 115 4.38 -40.82 -41.20
CA ALA A 115 2.94 -40.89 -41.01
C ALA A 115 2.52 -40.53 -39.58
N ARG A 116 2.27 -39.23 -39.40
CA ARG A 116 1.01 -38.71 -38.83
C ARG A 116 0.46 -39.45 -37.61
N SER A 117 0.84 -38.99 -36.41
CA SER A 117 -0.09 -38.55 -35.35
C SER A 117 0.69 -38.36 -34.06
N THR A 118 1.12 -37.13 -33.79
CA THR A 118 1.39 -36.73 -32.40
C THR A 118 0.62 -35.46 -32.18
N VAL A 119 -0.43 -35.58 -31.37
CA VAL A 119 -1.26 -34.46 -30.92
C VAL A 119 -0.32 -33.35 -30.45
N ARG A 120 -0.33 -32.26 -31.21
CA ARG A 120 0.29 -30.99 -30.87
C ARG A 120 -0.47 -30.44 -29.67
N HIS A 121 -0.12 -30.89 -28.46
CA HIS A 121 -0.42 -30.11 -27.26
C HIS A 121 0.51 -28.90 -27.33
N GLY A 122 -0.04 -27.81 -27.86
CA GLY A 122 0.69 -26.57 -28.01
C GLY A 122 1.13 -26.06 -26.65
N ILE A 123 2.44 -26.13 -26.41
CA ILE A 123 3.14 -25.03 -25.76
C ILE A 123 4.12 -24.58 -26.83
N LEU A 124 3.90 -23.37 -27.34
CA LEU A 124 4.64 -22.79 -28.44
C LEU A 124 6.14 -22.85 -28.14
N ASN A 125 6.88 -23.55 -29.00
CA ASN A 125 8.25 -23.21 -29.29
C ASN A 125 8.21 -21.80 -29.90
N THR A 126 8.66 -20.82 -29.12
CA THR A 126 9.11 -19.54 -29.67
C THR A 126 10.51 -19.36 -29.14
N GLU A 127 11.46 -19.73 -29.98
CA GLU A 127 12.87 -19.37 -29.83
C GLU A 127 12.97 -17.84 -29.82
N ASN A 128 13.82 -17.33 -28.92
CA ASN A 128 14.35 -15.96 -28.89
C ASN A 128 13.36 -14.85 -28.50
N GLU A 129 13.47 -14.41 -27.25
CA GLU A 129 14.04 -13.12 -26.85
C GLU A 129 13.76 -12.98 -25.35
N ASP A 130 14.67 -12.33 -24.65
CA ASP A 130 14.61 -12.07 -23.22
C ASP A 130 13.33 -11.31 -22.81
N VAL A 131 12.20 -12.02 -22.66
CA VAL A 131 11.09 -11.50 -21.87
C VAL A 131 11.41 -11.78 -20.41
N LEU A 132 12.51 -11.18 -19.96
CA LEU A 132 12.65 -10.71 -18.61
C LEU A 132 11.42 -9.84 -18.38
N VAL A 133 10.39 -10.41 -17.74
CA VAL A 133 9.19 -9.66 -17.36
C VAL A 133 9.65 -8.66 -16.30
N ASN A 134 10.17 -7.54 -16.76
CA ASN A 134 10.52 -6.39 -15.95
C ASN A 134 9.21 -5.82 -15.42
N LEU A 135 8.75 -6.38 -14.30
CA LEU A 135 7.78 -5.77 -13.40
C LEU A 135 8.46 -4.59 -12.71
N GLU A 136 8.90 -3.60 -13.49
CA GLU A 136 9.36 -2.34 -12.95
C GLU A 136 8.16 -1.60 -12.36
N LEU A 137 8.15 -1.50 -11.04
CA LEU A 137 7.24 -0.61 -10.34
C LEU A 137 7.57 0.81 -10.77
N ARG A 138 6.59 1.48 -11.39
CA ARG A 138 6.65 2.93 -11.64
C ARG A 138 7.01 3.64 -10.34
N GLN A 139 8.22 4.19 -10.26
CA GLN A 139 8.60 5.05 -9.16
C GLN A 139 7.73 6.31 -9.17
N PRO A 140 7.38 6.86 -7.99
CA PRO A 140 6.69 8.13 -7.93
C PRO A 140 7.61 9.20 -8.53
N ARG A 141 7.13 9.87 -9.59
CA ARG A 141 7.83 11.02 -10.17
C ARG A 141 8.03 12.06 -9.06
N SER A 142 9.26 12.24 -8.60
CA SER A 142 9.63 13.43 -7.85
C SER A 142 9.39 14.62 -8.78
N VAL A 143 8.38 15.42 -8.47
CA VAL A 143 8.19 16.73 -9.09
C VAL A 143 9.43 17.54 -8.71
N GLN A 144 10.40 17.63 -9.63
CA GLN A 144 11.45 18.62 -9.57
C GLN A 144 10.75 19.97 -9.66
N ARG A 145 10.67 20.64 -8.52
CA ARG A 145 10.33 22.05 -8.43
C ARG A 145 11.54 22.81 -8.96
N ASP A 146 11.52 23.16 -10.24
CA ASP A 146 12.51 24.06 -10.80
C ASP A 146 12.53 25.35 -9.98
N LYS A 147 13.68 25.58 -9.34
CA LYS A 147 14.09 26.86 -8.77
C LYS A 147 14.99 27.53 -9.79
N SER A 148 14.43 28.45 -10.57
CA SER A 148 15.08 29.59 -11.23
C SER A 148 14.03 30.10 -12.24
N GLU A 149 13.65 31.36 -12.35
CA GLU A 149 14.49 32.56 -12.42
C GLU A 149 13.66 33.79 -12.03
N THR A 150 14.25 34.68 -11.22
CA THR A 150 14.05 36.14 -11.38
C THR A 150 15.08 36.63 -12.39
N PRO A 151 14.78 37.65 -13.22
CA PRO A 151 15.33 38.98 -12.94
C PRO A 151 14.33 40.11 -13.23
N SER A 152 14.23 41.09 -12.32
CA SER A 152 14.81 42.45 -12.42
C SER A 152 14.15 43.39 -13.44
N THR A 153 13.45 44.36 -12.86
CA THR A 153 13.42 45.80 -13.19
C THR A 153 13.71 46.24 -14.63
N GLY A 154 12.68 46.84 -15.22
CA GLY A 154 12.71 47.86 -16.27
C GLY A 154 11.44 48.68 -16.14
#